data_AF-A0A535DRF0-F1
#
_entry.id   AF-A0A535DRF0-F1
#
_cell.length_a   1.000
_cell.length_b   1.000
_cell.length_c   1.000
_cell.angle_alpha   90.00
_cell.angle_beta   90.00
_cell.angle_gamma   90.00
#
_symmetry.space_group_name_H-M   'P 1'
#
loop_
_entity.id
_entity.type
_entity.pdbx_description
1 polymer ?
#
loop_
_entity_poly.entity_id
_entity_poly.type
_entity_poly.pdbx_seq_one_letter_code
_entity_poly.pdbx_strand_id
1 'polypeptide(L)'
;MTSASQRVMHSAIESTFDEQYLQPGSLPVPALFARAATLPVTEEQLREAIPGMEVRTLDCAHFVQMERPQEFNQLLRAFLANLQSMVRSSRGIEG
;
A
#
# COMPACT_ATOMS: atom_id res chain seq x y z
N MET A 1 14.78 -26.70 6.58
CA MET A 1 15.45 -25.42 6.91
C MET A 1 14.64 -24.26 6.34
N THR A 2 13.54 -23.90 7.01
CA THR A 2 12.63 -22.82 6.60
C THR A 2 12.17 -22.12 7.86
N SER A 3 12.83 -21.05 8.31
CA SER A 3 12.24 -20.28 9.42
C SER A 3 12.78 -18.87 9.66
N ALA A 4 13.88 -18.43 9.04
CA ALA A 4 14.40 -17.08 9.28
C ALA A 4 13.62 -16.02 8.47
N SER A 5 13.50 -16.21 7.15
CA SER A 5 12.85 -15.23 6.27
C SER A 5 11.35 -15.03 6.57
N GLN A 6 10.64 -16.10 6.94
CA GLN A 6 9.21 -16.00 7.27
C GLN A 6 8.96 -15.26 8.59
N ARG A 7 9.84 -15.41 9.59
CA ARG A 7 9.69 -14.71 10.89
C ARG A 7 9.94 -13.21 10.77
N VAL A 8 10.94 -12.80 9.99
CA VAL A 8 11.25 -11.36 9.78
C VAL A 8 10.09 -10.66 9.06
N MET A 9 9.49 -11.32 8.06
CA MET A 9 8.35 -10.75 7.31
C MET A 9 7.09 -10.68 8.18
N HIS A 10 6.85 -11.69 9.04
CA HIS A 10 5.75 -11.67 10.00
C HIS A 10 5.89 -10.50 10.99
N SER A 11 7.06 -10.33 11.61
CA SER A 11 7.27 -9.26 12.60
C SER A 11 7.16 -7.86 12.00
N ALA A 12 7.61 -7.65 10.76
CA ALA A 12 7.57 -6.33 10.13
C ALA A 12 6.15 -5.93 9.70
N ILE A 13 5.34 -6.90 9.24
CA ILE A 13 3.94 -6.66 8.87
C ILE A 13 3.09 -6.50 10.13
N GLU A 14 3.28 -7.35 11.13
CA GLU A 14 2.57 -7.30 12.41
C GLU A 14 2.87 -5.98 13.16
N SER A 15 4.11 -5.48 13.12
CA SER A 15 4.44 -4.15 13.63
C SER A 15 3.85 -3.00 12.79
N THR A 16 3.57 -3.21 11.51
CA THR A 16 2.96 -2.15 10.67
C THR A 16 1.49 -1.89 11.07
N PHE A 17 0.83 -2.89 11.65
CA PHE A 17 -0.57 -2.83 12.08
C PHE A 17 -0.74 -2.78 13.62
N ASP A 18 0.34 -2.61 14.37
CA ASP A 18 0.26 -2.38 15.82
C ASP A 18 -0.47 -1.05 16.06
N GLU A 19 -1.41 -1.02 17.01
CA GLU A 19 -2.26 0.15 17.29
C GLU A 19 -1.44 1.40 17.67
N GLN A 20 -0.22 1.21 18.15
CA GLN A 20 0.74 2.29 18.40
C GLN A 20 1.27 2.97 17.13
N TYR A 21 1.29 2.30 15.98
CA TYR A 21 1.80 2.82 14.70
C TYR A 21 0.70 3.22 13.72
N LEU A 22 -0.52 2.71 13.89
CA LEU A 22 -1.73 3.16 13.18
C LEU A 22 -2.38 4.36 13.88
N GLN A 23 -1.61 5.41 14.15
CA GLN A 23 -2.21 6.70 14.53
C GLN A 23 -2.92 7.27 13.29
N PRO A 24 -4.24 7.54 13.34
CA PRO A 24 -4.94 8.15 12.21
C PRO A 24 -4.27 9.48 11.84
N GLY A 25 -3.95 9.65 10.56
CA GLY A 25 -3.19 10.81 10.13
C GLY A 25 -2.78 10.75 8.66
N SER A 26 -2.49 11.91 8.09
CA SER A 26 -1.94 11.98 6.74
C SER A 26 -0.50 11.47 6.74
N LEU A 27 -0.17 10.65 5.74
CA LEU A 27 1.22 10.27 5.51
C LEU A 27 1.97 11.43 4.85
N PRO A 28 3.22 11.72 5.25
CA PRO A 28 4.03 12.78 4.64
C PRO A 28 4.51 12.42 3.22
N VAL A 29 4.15 11.23 2.73
CA VAL A 29 4.55 10.68 1.44
C VAL A 29 3.34 10.06 0.75
N PRO A 30 3.30 10.05 -0.59
CA PRO A 30 2.29 9.30 -1.31
C PRO A 30 2.34 7.81 -0.96
N ALA A 31 1.18 7.20 -0.75
CA ALA A 31 1.07 5.80 -0.34
C ALA A 31 0.00 5.06 -1.16
N LEU A 32 0.25 3.78 -1.41
CA LEU A 32 -0.67 2.84 -2.05
C LEU A 32 -0.82 1.62 -1.14
N PHE A 33 -2.06 1.27 -0.82
CA PHE A 33 -2.42 0.03 -0.13
C PHE A 33 -3.12 -0.93 -1.11
N ALA A 34 -2.41 -1.99 -1.48
CA ALA A 34 -2.97 -3.10 -2.26
C ALA A 34 -3.66 -4.09 -1.31
N ARG A 35 -4.98 -4.04 -1.28
CA ARG A 35 -5.85 -4.82 -0.37
C ARG A 35 -6.26 -6.13 -1.03
N ALA A 36 -6.26 -7.21 -0.26
CA ALA A 36 -6.93 -8.44 -0.64
C ALA A 36 -8.44 -8.36 -0.30
N ALA A 37 -9.30 -8.91 -1.16
CA ALA A 37 -10.75 -8.84 -0.99
C ALA A 37 -11.23 -9.47 0.32
N THR A 38 -10.54 -10.49 0.83
CA THR A 38 -10.89 -11.16 2.09
C THR A 38 -10.43 -10.40 3.35
N LEU A 39 -9.74 -9.26 3.22
CA LEU A 39 -9.39 -8.44 4.38
C LEU A 39 -10.68 -7.88 5.02
N PRO A 40 -10.90 -8.06 6.34
CA PRO A 40 -12.16 -7.69 6.98
C PRO A 40 -12.42 -6.18 7.06
N VAL A 41 -11.38 -5.36 6.88
CA VAL A 41 -11.46 -3.91 6.83
C VAL A 41 -11.87 -3.43 5.43
N THR A 42 -12.81 -2.48 5.35
CA THR A 42 -13.29 -1.92 4.08
C THR A 42 -12.34 -0.86 3.51
N GLU A 43 -12.51 -0.51 2.23
CA GLU A 43 -11.73 0.57 1.63
C GLU A 43 -12.02 1.93 2.28
N GLU A 44 -13.28 2.16 2.66
CA GLU A 44 -13.73 3.40 3.32
C GLU A 44 -13.03 3.57 4.67
N GLN A 45 -12.98 2.50 5.49
CA GLN A 45 -12.30 2.52 6.78
C GLN A 45 -10.80 2.84 6.64
N LEU A 46 -10.14 2.31 5.60
CA LEU A 46 -8.73 2.60 5.32
C LEU A 46 -8.53 4.05 4.87
N ARG A 47 -9.43 4.59 4.05
CA ARG A 47 -9.38 5.98 3.58
C ARG A 47 -9.61 6.97 4.72
N GLU A 48 -10.50 6.66 5.64
CA GLU A 48 -10.77 7.47 6.84
C GLU A 48 -9.57 7.46 7.80
N ALA A 49 -8.97 6.29 8.01
CA ALA A 49 -7.81 6.14 8.89
C ALA A 49 -6.57 6.86 8.35
N ILE A 50 -6.33 6.81 7.04
CA ILE A 50 -5.14 7.40 6.40
C ILE A 50 -5.56 8.25 5.18
N PRO A 51 -5.92 9.52 5.42
CA PRO A 51 -6.29 10.44 4.35
C PRO A 51 -5.14 10.62 3.34
N GLY A 52 -5.47 10.50 2.05
CA GLY A 52 -4.52 10.66 0.94
C GLY A 52 -3.82 9.37 0.49
N MET A 53 -4.03 8.24 1.19
CA MET A 53 -3.58 6.92 0.74
C MET A 53 -4.48 6.39 -0.39
N GLU A 54 -3.88 5.94 -1.49
CA GLU A 54 -4.59 5.22 -2.53
C GLU A 54 -4.90 3.80 -2.05
N VAL A 55 -6.16 3.37 -2.14
CA VAL A 55 -6.57 2.00 -1.79
C VAL A 55 -7.10 1.30 -3.03
N ARG A 56 -6.61 0.08 -3.27
CA ARG A 56 -7.00 -0.78 -4.39
C ARG A 56 -7.22 -2.20 -3.91
N THR A 57 -8.44 -2.71 -4.05
CA THR A 57 -8.75 -4.10 -3.75
C THR A 57 -8.52 -5.01 -4.96
N LEU A 58 -7.89 -6.17 -4.73
CA LEU A 58 -7.81 -7.27 -5.70
C LEU A 58 -8.56 -8.49 -5.17
N ASP A 59 -9.23 -9.21 -6.06
CA ASP A 59 -9.99 -10.42 -5.75
C ASP A 59 -9.06 -11.63 -5.49
N CYS A 60 -8.55 -11.69 -4.26
CA CYS A 60 -7.62 -12.71 -3.75
C CYS A 60 -7.66 -12.77 -2.21
N ALA A 61 -6.94 -13.73 -1.63
CA ALA A 61 -7.00 -14.01 -0.20
C ALA A 61 -5.99 -13.19 0.63
N HIS A 62 -4.70 -13.54 0.62
CA HIS A 62 -3.76 -12.94 1.58
C HIS A 62 -2.48 -12.44 0.93
N PHE A 63 -1.92 -13.19 -0.01
CA PHE A 63 -0.67 -12.83 -0.66
C PHE A 63 -0.96 -12.26 -2.04
N VAL A 64 -1.46 -11.03 -2.09
CA VAL A 64 -1.86 -10.33 -3.32
C VAL A 64 -0.79 -10.42 -4.41
N GLN A 65 0.49 -10.22 -4.04
CA GLN A 65 1.62 -10.30 -4.96
C GLN A 65 1.92 -11.70 -5.51
N MET A 66 1.48 -12.76 -4.82
CA MET A 66 1.67 -14.15 -5.22
C MET A 66 0.46 -14.68 -6.00
N GLU A 67 -0.74 -14.29 -5.57
CA GLU A 67 -2.02 -14.75 -6.14
C GLU A 67 -2.38 -13.97 -7.41
N ARG A 68 -2.09 -12.66 -7.44
CA ARG A 68 -2.40 -11.75 -8.55
C ARG A 68 -1.14 -10.96 -9.00
N PRO A 69 -0.03 -11.63 -9.36
CA PRO A 69 1.24 -10.96 -9.60
C PRO A 69 1.18 -9.94 -10.75
N GLN A 70 0.41 -10.20 -11.81
CA GLN A 70 0.29 -9.27 -12.95
C GLN A 70 -0.48 -8.01 -12.57
N GLU A 71 -1.64 -8.16 -11.93
CA GLU A 71 -2.48 -7.04 -11.49
C GLU A 71 -1.77 -6.21 -10.42
N PHE A 72 -1.14 -6.86 -9.44
CA PHE A 72 -0.33 -6.19 -8.43
C PHE A 72 0.81 -5.36 -9.06
N ASN A 73 1.54 -5.94 -10.03
CA ASN A 73 2.60 -5.22 -10.74
C ASN A 73 2.06 -4.07 -11.60
N GLN A 74 0.87 -4.21 -12.20
CA GLN A 74 0.23 -3.12 -12.94
C GLN A 74 -0.15 -1.96 -12.02
N LEU A 75 -0.70 -2.24 -10.84
CA LEU A 75 -1.01 -1.22 -9.83
C LEU A 75 0.24 -0.45 -9.41
N LEU A 76 1.34 -1.16 -9.11
CA LEU A 76 2.61 -0.51 -8.76
C LEU A 76 3.14 0.38 -9.88
N ARG A 77 3.11 -0.09 -11.13
CA ARG A 77 3.57 0.70 -12.28
C ARG A 77 2.72 1.95 -12.50
N ALA A 78 1.40 1.83 -12.39
CA ALA A 78 0.48 2.96 -12.53
C ALA A 78 0.72 4.02 -11.44
N PHE A 79 0.86 3.58 -10.19
CA PHE A 79 1.16 4.46 -9.07
C PHE A 79 2.49 5.21 -9.28
N LEU A 80 3.56 4.50 -9.63
CA LEU A 80 4.87 5.12 -9.90
C LEU A 80 4.84 6.10 -11.07
N ALA A 81 4.12 5.78 -12.15
CA ALA A 81 3.96 6.69 -13.29
C ALA A 81 3.25 7.99 -12.88
N ASN A 82 2.22 7.90 -12.04
CA ASN A 82 1.52 9.07 -11.50
C ASN A 82 2.46 9.95 -10.65
N LEU A 83 3.25 9.33 -9.75
CA LEU A 83 4.23 10.06 -8.94
C LEU A 83 5.29 10.77 -9.80
N GLN A 84 5.80 10.11 -10.83
CA GLN A 84 6.75 10.72 -11.75
C GLN A 84 6.15 11.92 -12.50
N SER A 85 4.87 11.82 -12.89
CA SER A 85 4.14 12.93 -13.50
C SER A 85 4.02 14.11 -12.52
N MET A 86 3.57 13.85 -11.29
CA MET A 86 3.44 14.89 -10.25
C MET A 86 4.76 15.62 -9.99
N VAL A 87 5.86 14.87 -9.86
CA VAL A 87 7.20 15.43 -9.62
C VAL A 87 7.71 16.25 -10.81
N ARG A 88 7.35 15.88 -12.04
CA ARG A 88 7.71 16.67 -13.24
C ARG A 88 6.91 17.96 -13.31
N SER A 89 5.61 17.91 -13.03
CA SER A 89 4.74 19.08 -13.01
C SER A 89 5.14 20.09 -11.94
N SER A 90 5.56 19.63 -10.74
CA SER A 90 6.01 20.55 -9.68
C SER A 90 7.34 21.25 -9.99
N ARG A 91 8.22 20.62 -10.78
CA ARG A 91 9.48 21.24 -11.23
C ARG A 91 9.32 22.14 -12.46
N GLY A 92 8.20 22.05 -13.17
CA GLY A 92 7.92 22.86 -14.36
C GLY A 92 7.38 24.26 -14.08
N ILE A 93 7.21 24.64 -12.80
CA ILE A 93 6.66 25.95 -12.38
C ILE A 93 7.77 26.96 -12.03
N GLU A 94 9.05 26.56 -12.08
CA GLU A 94 10.20 27.46 -11.83
C GLU A 94 10.87 27.99 -13.12
N GLY A 95 10.11 28.16 -14.21
CA GLY A 95 10.60 28.67 -15.50
C GLY A 95 10.09 30.06 -15.84
#